data_AF-A0A9E2ZC38-F1
#
_entry.id   AF-A0A9E2ZC38-F1
#
_cell.length_a   1.000
_cell.length_b   1.000
_cell.length_c   1.000
_cell.angle_alpha   90.00
_cell.angle_beta   90.00
_cell.angle_gamma   90.00
#
_symmetry.space_group_name_H-M   'P 1'
#
loop_
_entity.id
_entity.type
_entity.pdbx_description
1 polymer ?
#
loop_
_entity_poly.entity_id
_entity_poly.type
_entity_poly.pdbx_seq_one_letter_code
_entity_poly.pdbx_strand_id
1 'polypeptide(L)'
;AENLLARAEKWAAIAAVGTDIGYPLARFDEAWKLVLFNQFHDTLGGAAIEPAYTDSRDQYGHAISLAAEAFNRAVQSLSRRIDIPEEPDMTPLVVFNPHPWRLRTDVEFEFGGFPATAARVVDDNDIPVAVQRTRSAATLNGHRRRLAVAADVPPLGYQVYRIYPADSEHRADSIRATDTLLENDFLAVEIDPRTGWLTRLFDKVNGTELTTGGGAGHAVVIEDRSDTWGHRVWAYDKVVGEFTARSVRLVEHGPVRAVVRVCGDYGESTLVEEFVLGARARHVEVRVRLDWRERQKMLKLRFPTALTADDATFEIPYGHLRRPANGSEEAAQAWADVSGTLPDGRTAGLSVLNDGKYGHDVRGGNVGITAVRSPVYAWHDPKELEPDEFYTYMDQGPQEFTYCLVPHAGDWRRASTVRLAAELNQPAFALLESYHAGDLPQRQSYLAVDSEAVLPAVLKAAQDGSGDLVIRAYETAGSATRARIELPLAGRVIDAEFGPGEIKTFRVPLDADRPVVQNNLLEWESMPVTAETAVEDPVNHAPAGIES
;
A
#
# COMPACT_ATOMS: atom_id res chain seq x y z
N ALA A 1 -0.14 -9.82 -6.00
CA ALA A 1 0.78 -10.99 -5.86
C ALA A 1 2.18 -10.55 -5.41
N GLU A 2 2.82 -9.60 -6.11
CA GLU A 2 4.18 -9.11 -5.80
C GLU A 2 4.39 -8.72 -4.33
N ASN A 3 3.53 -7.85 -3.78
CA ASN A 3 3.63 -7.43 -2.37
C ASN A 3 3.56 -8.61 -1.39
N LEU A 4 2.75 -9.63 -1.69
CA LEU A 4 2.64 -10.83 -0.85
C LEU A 4 3.89 -11.70 -0.93
N LEU A 5 4.48 -11.85 -2.12
CA LEU A 5 5.75 -12.57 -2.30
C LEU A 5 6.90 -11.84 -1.61
N ALA A 6 7.05 -10.53 -1.83
CA ALA A 6 8.08 -9.74 -1.18
C ALA A 6 7.96 -9.80 0.35
N ARG A 7 6.74 -9.74 0.90
CA ARG A 7 6.51 -9.95 2.33
C ARG A 7 6.88 -11.35 2.78
N ALA A 8 6.47 -12.39 2.04
CA ALA A 8 6.76 -13.77 2.36
C ALA A 8 8.27 -14.08 2.35
N GLU A 9 9.02 -13.58 1.37
CA GLU A 9 10.47 -13.73 1.29
C GLU A 9 11.19 -13.11 2.50
N LYS A 10 10.79 -11.89 2.90
CA LYS A 10 11.34 -11.23 4.11
C LYS A 10 11.20 -12.10 5.34
N TRP A 11 9.98 -12.55 5.63
CA TRP A 11 9.70 -13.34 6.82
C TRP A 11 10.29 -14.76 6.73
N ALA A 12 10.29 -15.38 5.56
CA ALA A 12 10.94 -16.68 5.36
C ALA A 12 12.45 -16.61 5.55
N ALA A 13 13.11 -15.52 5.13
CA ALA A 13 14.53 -15.32 5.37
C ALA A 13 14.84 -15.11 6.86
N ILE A 14 14.03 -14.31 7.57
CA ILE A 14 14.13 -14.16 9.03
C ILE A 14 13.96 -15.51 9.73
N ALA A 15 12.91 -16.25 9.39
CA ALA A 15 12.64 -17.55 10.00
C ALA A 15 13.72 -18.59 9.67
N ALA A 16 14.33 -18.53 8.48
CA ALA A 16 15.40 -19.46 8.10
C ALA A 16 16.70 -19.25 8.86
N VAL A 17 16.98 -18.03 9.32
CA VAL A 17 18.12 -17.75 10.21
C VAL A 17 17.75 -18.04 11.66
N GLY A 18 16.52 -17.67 12.06
CA GLY A 18 16.07 -17.71 13.45
C GLY A 18 15.38 -19.00 13.88
N THR A 19 15.22 -20.02 13.03
CA THR A 19 14.54 -21.28 13.35
C THR A 19 15.08 -22.43 12.49
N ASP A 20 14.60 -23.65 12.71
CA ASP A 20 15.00 -24.83 11.92
C ASP A 20 14.25 -24.97 10.57
N ILE A 21 13.41 -24.00 10.20
CA ILE A 21 12.71 -24.05 8.92
C ILE A 21 13.61 -23.47 7.82
N GLY A 22 13.99 -24.27 6.82
CA GLY A 22 14.76 -23.75 5.68
C GLY A 22 13.98 -22.76 4.81
N TYR A 23 14.71 -21.94 4.05
CA TYR A 23 14.14 -21.01 3.06
C TYR A 23 13.55 -21.78 1.86
N PRO A 24 12.26 -21.62 1.51
CA PRO A 24 11.61 -22.41 0.46
C PRO A 24 11.91 -21.88 -0.96
N LEU A 25 13.20 -21.87 -1.35
CA LEU A 25 13.70 -21.26 -2.59
C LEU A 25 12.94 -21.72 -3.84
N ALA A 26 12.74 -23.03 -4.01
CA ALA A 26 12.06 -23.58 -5.19
C ALA A 26 10.60 -23.11 -5.31
N ARG A 27 9.90 -22.90 -4.18
CA ARG A 27 8.52 -22.39 -4.18
C ARG A 27 8.46 -20.91 -4.56
N PHE A 28 9.43 -20.11 -4.09
CA PHE A 28 9.54 -18.72 -4.49
C PHE A 28 9.92 -18.58 -5.97
N ASP A 29 10.81 -19.43 -6.48
CA ASP A 29 11.16 -19.48 -7.91
C ASP A 29 9.93 -19.77 -8.78
N GLU A 30 9.13 -20.79 -8.41
CA GLU A 30 7.87 -21.10 -9.09
C GLU A 30 6.89 -19.90 -9.05
N ALA A 31 6.67 -19.34 -7.86
CA ALA A 31 5.72 -18.24 -7.70
C ALA A 31 6.12 -16.97 -8.45
N TRP A 32 7.41 -16.60 -8.42
CA TRP A 32 7.92 -15.45 -9.15
C TRP A 32 7.84 -15.65 -10.66
N LYS A 33 8.11 -16.86 -11.17
CA LYS A 33 7.93 -17.16 -12.61
C LYS A 33 6.49 -16.98 -13.06
N LEU A 34 5.51 -17.38 -12.26
CA LEU A 34 4.08 -17.16 -12.55
C LEU A 34 3.74 -15.67 -12.56
N VAL A 35 4.25 -14.91 -11.59
CA VAL A 35 4.02 -13.46 -11.54
C VAL A 35 4.62 -12.77 -12.76
N LEU A 36 5.90 -13.04 -13.06
CA LEU A 36 6.63 -12.42 -14.16
C LEU A 36 6.06 -12.81 -15.53
N PHE A 37 5.59 -14.05 -15.70
CA PHE A 37 4.95 -14.48 -16.95
C PHE A 37 3.70 -13.63 -17.25
N ASN A 38 2.88 -13.36 -16.23
CA ASN A 38 1.66 -12.56 -16.37
C ASN A 38 1.90 -11.05 -16.42
N GLN A 39 3.15 -10.61 -16.22
CA GLN A 39 3.55 -9.21 -16.41
C GLN A 39 3.98 -8.88 -17.84
N PHE A 40 3.79 -9.82 -18.77
CA PHE A 40 3.90 -9.54 -20.20
C PHE A 40 2.96 -8.39 -20.60
N HIS A 41 3.42 -7.51 -21.49
CA HIS A 41 2.76 -6.22 -21.73
C HIS A 41 1.32 -6.34 -22.23
N ASP A 42 0.98 -7.36 -23.02
CA ASP A 42 -0.41 -7.56 -23.47
C ASP A 42 -1.33 -8.03 -22.32
N THR A 43 -0.81 -8.83 -21.39
CA THR A 43 -1.56 -9.33 -20.24
C THR A 43 -1.68 -8.26 -19.16
N LEU A 44 -0.57 -7.67 -18.73
CA LEU A 44 -0.56 -6.64 -17.70
C LEU A 44 -1.22 -5.33 -18.19
N GLY A 45 -1.00 -4.99 -19.46
CA GLY A 45 -1.53 -3.78 -20.08
C GLY A 45 -3.01 -3.83 -20.42
N GLY A 46 -3.69 -4.97 -20.21
CA GLY A 46 -5.13 -5.05 -20.46
C GLY A 46 -5.51 -5.23 -21.94
N ALA A 47 -4.62 -5.73 -22.80
CA ALA A 47 -4.84 -5.86 -24.23
C ALA A 47 -5.18 -7.28 -24.73
N ALA A 48 -5.06 -8.31 -23.89
CA ALA A 48 -5.31 -9.70 -24.27
C ALA A 48 -6.82 -10.05 -24.42
N ILE A 49 -7.07 -11.25 -24.94
CA ILE A 49 -8.42 -11.86 -24.99
C ILE A 49 -8.88 -12.33 -23.61
N GLU A 50 -10.19 -12.40 -23.39
CA GLU A 50 -10.80 -12.82 -22.11
C GLU A 50 -10.24 -14.13 -21.51
N PRO A 51 -10.02 -15.23 -22.28
CA PRO A 51 -9.43 -16.45 -21.74
C PRO A 51 -8.03 -16.26 -21.11
N ALA A 52 -7.21 -15.36 -21.66
CA ALA A 52 -5.88 -15.11 -21.12
C ALA A 52 -5.94 -14.49 -19.71
N TYR A 53 -6.96 -13.70 -19.40
CA TYR A 53 -7.17 -13.17 -18.05
C TYR A 53 -7.71 -14.22 -17.07
N THR A 54 -8.44 -15.22 -17.57
CA THR A 54 -8.81 -16.37 -16.76
C THR A 54 -7.57 -17.13 -16.33
N ASP A 55 -6.68 -17.44 -17.28
CA ASP A 55 -5.39 -18.10 -16.99
C ASP A 55 -4.51 -17.25 -16.05
N SER A 56 -4.40 -15.95 -16.31
CA SER A 56 -3.63 -15.01 -15.50
C SER A 56 -4.14 -14.92 -14.06
N ARG A 57 -5.46 -14.81 -13.86
CA ARG A 57 -6.09 -14.83 -12.54
C ARG A 57 -5.74 -16.11 -11.78
N ASP A 58 -5.85 -17.26 -12.43
CA ASP A 58 -5.63 -18.55 -11.79
C ASP A 58 -4.14 -18.75 -11.44
N GLN A 59 -3.22 -18.31 -12.31
CA GLN A 59 -1.77 -18.33 -12.07
C GLN A 59 -1.36 -17.36 -10.95
N TYR A 60 -1.91 -16.14 -10.93
CA TYR A 60 -1.72 -15.21 -9.80
C TYR A 60 -2.28 -15.80 -8.51
N GLY A 61 -3.44 -16.47 -8.56
CA GLY A 61 -4.02 -17.19 -7.42
C GLY A 61 -3.07 -18.24 -6.85
N HIS A 62 -2.42 -19.03 -7.70
CA HIS A 62 -1.42 -20.01 -7.29
C HIS A 62 -0.19 -19.35 -6.65
N ALA A 63 0.38 -18.32 -7.27
CA ALA A 63 1.49 -17.56 -6.70
C ALA A 63 1.15 -16.94 -5.33
N ILE A 64 -0.08 -16.42 -5.17
CA ILE A 64 -0.60 -15.88 -3.91
C ILE A 64 -0.70 -16.98 -2.85
N SER A 65 -1.17 -18.18 -3.20
CA SER A 65 -1.24 -19.32 -2.27
C SER A 65 0.16 -19.73 -1.79
N LEU A 66 1.12 -19.85 -2.71
CA LEU A 66 2.51 -20.16 -2.37
C LEU A 66 3.13 -19.13 -1.42
N ALA A 67 2.90 -17.84 -1.68
CA ALA A 67 3.34 -16.75 -0.80
C ALA A 67 2.68 -16.83 0.59
N ALA A 68 1.37 -17.07 0.65
CA ALA A 68 0.62 -17.17 1.90
C ALA A 68 1.08 -18.34 2.76
N GLU A 69 1.34 -19.51 2.16
CA GLU A 69 1.87 -20.68 2.85
C GLU A 69 3.26 -20.42 3.43
N ALA A 70 4.17 -19.85 2.63
CA ALA A 70 5.53 -19.53 3.07
C ALA A 70 5.54 -18.49 4.20
N PHE A 71 4.76 -17.42 4.04
CA PHE A 71 4.58 -16.39 5.06
C PHE A 71 4.00 -16.95 6.35
N ASN A 72 2.89 -17.69 6.28
CA ASN A 72 2.24 -18.28 7.44
C ASN A 72 3.18 -19.23 8.19
N ARG A 73 3.90 -20.10 7.46
CA ARG A 73 4.90 -21.00 8.06
C ARG A 73 5.98 -20.20 8.80
N ALA A 74 6.49 -19.13 8.19
CA ALA A 74 7.53 -18.30 8.78
C ALA A 74 7.08 -17.61 10.08
N VAL A 75 5.96 -16.89 10.05
CA VAL A 75 5.48 -16.16 11.24
C VAL A 75 5.03 -17.10 12.35
N GLN A 76 4.45 -18.25 12.04
CA GLN A 76 4.08 -19.28 13.02
C GLN A 76 5.32 -19.90 13.68
N SER A 77 6.37 -20.21 12.91
CA SER A 77 7.61 -20.77 13.46
C SER A 77 8.35 -19.78 14.36
N LEU A 78 8.30 -18.49 14.04
CA LEU A 78 8.83 -17.44 14.92
C LEU A 78 7.95 -17.29 16.18
N SER A 79 6.62 -17.19 16.00
CA SER A 79 5.66 -16.99 17.09
C SER A 79 5.78 -18.05 18.19
N ARG A 80 5.92 -19.34 17.80
CA ARG A 80 6.06 -20.47 18.73
C ARG A 80 7.34 -20.48 19.56
N ARG A 81 8.32 -19.63 19.22
CA ARG A 81 9.54 -19.46 20.01
C ARG A 81 9.47 -18.29 20.97
N ILE A 82 8.43 -17.47 20.92
CA ILE A 82 8.26 -16.34 21.83
C ILE A 82 7.91 -16.87 23.23
N ASP A 83 8.54 -16.32 24.26
CA ASP A 83 8.17 -16.63 25.65
C ASP A 83 6.88 -15.89 26.04
N ILE A 84 5.77 -16.61 26.13
CA ILE A 84 4.45 -16.09 26.45
C ILE A 84 3.92 -16.84 27.68
N PRO A 85 4.10 -16.31 28.90
CA PRO A 85 3.63 -16.97 30.11
C PRO A 85 2.10 -17.03 30.15
N GLU A 86 1.58 -18.09 30.79
CA GLU A 86 0.15 -18.21 31.05
C GLU A 86 -0.28 -17.16 32.08
N GLU A 87 -1.33 -16.40 31.73
CA GLU A 87 -1.99 -15.47 32.62
C GLU A 87 -3.50 -15.74 32.61
N PRO A 88 -4.20 -15.63 33.77
CA PRO A 88 -5.64 -15.82 33.82
C PRO A 88 -6.38 -14.90 32.85
N ASP A 89 -7.31 -15.47 32.08
CA ASP A 89 -8.19 -14.78 31.13
C ASP A 89 -7.48 -13.97 30.03
N MET A 90 -6.19 -14.23 29.80
CA MET A 90 -5.37 -13.55 28.81
C MET A 90 -5.39 -14.28 27.46
N THR A 91 -5.62 -13.52 26.39
CA THR A 91 -5.40 -13.98 25.00
C THR A 91 -4.23 -13.21 24.41
N PRO A 92 -3.13 -13.88 24.01
CA PRO A 92 -1.98 -13.21 23.44
C PRO A 92 -2.20 -12.93 21.94
N LEU A 93 -1.70 -11.78 21.51
CA LEU A 93 -1.72 -11.30 20.14
C LEU A 93 -0.32 -10.88 19.73
N VAL A 94 0.25 -11.55 18.74
CA VAL A 94 1.55 -11.18 18.18
C VAL A 94 1.32 -10.34 16.93
N VAL A 95 1.87 -9.13 16.90
CA VAL A 95 1.77 -8.24 15.74
C VAL A 95 3.13 -8.15 15.06
N PHE A 96 3.16 -8.45 13.76
CA PHE A 96 4.35 -8.48 12.91
C PHE A 96 4.39 -7.25 11.99
N ASN A 97 5.47 -6.48 12.07
CA ASN A 97 5.76 -5.31 11.23
C ASN A 97 6.69 -5.70 10.07
N PRO A 98 6.26 -5.58 8.80
CA PRO A 98 7.08 -5.93 7.64
C PRO A 98 8.02 -4.79 7.17
N HIS A 99 8.09 -3.67 7.88
CA HIS A 99 8.81 -2.48 7.48
C HIS A 99 10.04 -2.19 8.35
N PRO A 100 11.13 -1.66 7.77
CA PRO A 100 12.40 -1.38 8.47
C PRO A 100 12.40 -0.13 9.36
N TRP A 101 11.22 0.37 9.74
CA TRP A 101 11.04 1.45 10.71
C TRP A 101 9.97 1.04 11.72
N ARG A 102 9.92 1.77 12.84
CA ARG A 102 8.90 1.58 13.86
C ARG A 102 7.52 1.91 13.29
N LEU A 103 6.62 0.93 13.31
CA LEU A 103 5.30 1.04 12.70
C LEU A 103 4.26 1.35 13.77
N ARG A 104 3.47 2.40 13.55
CA ARG A 104 2.30 2.74 14.37
C ARG A 104 1.06 2.65 13.51
N THR A 105 0.28 1.60 13.70
CA THR A 105 -0.85 1.29 12.82
C THR A 105 -1.97 0.58 13.57
N ASP A 106 -3.17 0.64 13.00
CA ASP A 106 -4.31 -0.10 13.51
C ASP A 106 -4.27 -1.50 12.93
N VAL A 107 -4.27 -2.52 13.79
CA VAL A 107 -4.38 -3.93 13.38
C VAL A 107 -5.72 -4.51 13.75
N GLU A 108 -6.29 -5.26 12.82
CA GLU A 108 -7.59 -5.91 12.99
C GLU A 108 -7.43 -7.43 13.10
N PHE A 109 -8.18 -8.04 14.02
CA PHE A 109 -8.27 -9.48 14.13
C PHE A 109 -9.66 -9.88 14.62
N GLU A 110 -10.06 -11.11 14.30
CA GLU A 110 -11.36 -11.65 14.65
C GLU A 110 -11.19 -12.97 15.40
N PHE A 111 -11.89 -13.12 16.53
CA PHE A 111 -11.74 -14.29 17.39
C PHE A 111 -13.06 -14.70 18.02
N GLY A 112 -13.12 -15.98 18.40
CA GLY A 112 -14.26 -16.59 19.05
C GLY A 112 -14.11 -16.65 20.57
N GLY A 113 -15.22 -16.77 21.29
CA GLY A 113 -15.21 -17.19 22.69
C GLY A 113 -15.03 -16.08 23.73
N PHE A 114 -15.20 -14.81 23.36
CA PHE A 114 -15.08 -13.68 24.29
C PHE A 114 -16.41 -13.45 25.05
N PRO A 115 -16.49 -13.73 26.36
CA PRO A 115 -17.74 -13.64 27.12
C PRO A 115 -18.09 -12.20 27.52
N ALA A 116 -17.13 -11.27 27.45
CA ALA A 116 -17.25 -9.91 27.95
C ALA A 116 -17.76 -8.91 26.89
N THR A 117 -18.28 -7.78 27.36
CA THR A 117 -18.79 -6.68 26.53
C THR A 117 -17.68 -5.81 25.93
N ALA A 118 -16.50 -5.75 26.57
CA ALA A 118 -15.36 -4.95 26.16
C ALA A 118 -14.04 -5.69 26.36
N ALA A 119 -12.97 -5.18 25.76
CA ALA A 119 -11.62 -5.70 25.91
C ALA A 119 -10.69 -4.63 26.49
N ARG A 120 -9.70 -5.09 27.26
CA ARG A 120 -8.52 -4.31 27.66
C ARG A 120 -7.30 -4.92 26.97
N VAL A 121 -6.50 -4.10 26.32
CA VAL A 121 -5.24 -4.53 25.69
C VAL A 121 -4.09 -3.80 26.35
N VAL A 122 -3.01 -4.53 26.64
CA VAL A 122 -1.72 -3.97 27.08
C VAL A 122 -0.60 -4.53 26.22
N ASP A 123 0.51 -3.80 26.14
CA ASP A 123 1.75 -4.31 25.55
C ASP A 123 2.53 -5.22 26.53
N ASP A 124 3.73 -5.63 26.14
CA ASP A 124 4.65 -6.45 26.93
C ASP A 124 5.22 -5.72 28.18
N ASN A 125 4.99 -4.42 28.33
CA ASN A 125 5.36 -3.62 29.51
C ASN A 125 4.15 -3.22 30.38
N ASP A 126 2.99 -3.88 30.21
CA ASP A 126 1.73 -3.55 30.87
C ASP A 126 1.16 -2.15 30.52
N ILE A 127 1.65 -1.51 29.46
CA ILE A 127 1.15 -0.20 29.03
C ILE A 127 -0.18 -0.40 28.30
N PRO A 128 -1.27 0.29 28.71
CA PRO A 128 -2.55 0.22 28.02
C PRO A 128 -2.47 0.66 26.56
N VAL A 129 -3.12 -0.12 25.69
CA VAL A 129 -3.20 0.11 24.25
C VAL A 129 -4.67 0.35 23.87
N ALA A 130 -4.90 1.36 23.02
CA ALA A 130 -6.25 1.65 22.55
C ALA A 130 -6.80 0.46 21.77
N VAL A 131 -8.02 0.07 22.12
CA VAL A 131 -8.76 -1.02 21.49
C VAL A 131 -10.20 -0.57 21.28
N GLN A 132 -10.77 -0.97 20.16
CA GLN A 132 -12.18 -0.76 19.89
C GLN A 132 -12.78 -1.96 19.18
N ARG A 133 -14.08 -2.18 19.42
CA ARG A 133 -14.84 -3.13 18.62
C ARG A 133 -15.15 -2.57 17.23
N THR A 134 -15.01 -3.41 16.22
CA THR A 134 -15.32 -3.08 14.82
C THR A 134 -16.37 -4.04 14.26
N ARG A 135 -16.81 -3.78 13.02
CA ARG A 135 -17.77 -4.67 12.34
C ARG A 135 -17.14 -6.05 12.08
N SER A 136 -17.70 -7.06 12.73
CA SER A 136 -17.38 -8.48 12.52
C SER A 136 -17.69 -8.90 11.08
N ALA A 137 -16.82 -9.73 10.50
CA ALA A 137 -17.10 -10.39 9.23
C ALA A 137 -18.21 -11.45 9.38
N ALA A 138 -18.29 -12.09 10.55
CA ALA A 138 -19.39 -12.98 10.89
C ALA A 138 -20.68 -12.22 11.23
N THR A 139 -21.80 -12.62 10.62
CA THR A 139 -23.16 -12.17 10.97
C THR A 139 -23.79 -13.17 11.95
N LEU A 140 -23.18 -13.33 13.12
CA LEU A 140 -23.60 -14.26 14.17
C LEU A 140 -23.75 -13.51 15.49
N ASN A 141 -24.67 -13.97 16.34
CA ASN A 141 -24.84 -13.42 17.68
C ASN A 141 -23.70 -13.89 18.62
N GLY A 142 -23.19 -12.96 19.42
CA GLY A 142 -22.50 -13.22 20.70
C GLY A 142 -21.08 -13.78 20.64
N HIS A 143 -20.78 -14.74 19.76
CA HIS A 143 -19.60 -15.60 19.96
C HIS A 143 -18.35 -15.16 19.21
N ARG A 144 -18.47 -14.36 18.16
CA ARG A 144 -17.34 -13.92 17.33
C ARG A 144 -17.28 -12.39 17.30
N ARG A 145 -16.10 -11.85 17.55
CA ARG A 145 -15.85 -10.41 17.70
C ARG A 145 -14.64 -10.02 16.89
N ARG A 146 -14.71 -8.83 16.28
CA ARG A 146 -13.58 -8.19 15.62
C ARG A 146 -13.17 -6.96 16.41
N LEU A 147 -11.88 -6.85 16.67
CA LEU A 147 -11.28 -5.71 17.37
C LEU A 147 -10.29 -5.03 16.43
N ALA A 148 -10.15 -3.71 16.60
CA ALA A 148 -9.01 -2.95 16.12
C ALA A 148 -8.16 -2.53 17.32
N VAL A 149 -6.84 -2.70 17.21
CA VAL A 149 -5.85 -2.34 18.24
C VAL A 149 -4.83 -1.39 17.63
N ALA A 150 -4.57 -0.26 18.29
CA ALA A 150 -3.55 0.70 17.88
C ALA A 150 -2.14 0.18 18.25
N ALA A 151 -1.56 -0.63 17.36
CA ALA A 151 -0.26 -1.25 17.59
C ALA A 151 0.90 -0.29 17.34
N ASP A 152 1.97 -0.46 18.10
CA ASP A 152 3.24 0.23 17.97
C ASP A 152 4.34 -0.84 17.98
N VAL A 153 4.94 -1.15 16.83
CA VAL A 153 5.75 -2.37 16.63
C VAL A 153 7.16 -1.99 16.15
N PRO A 154 8.22 -2.64 16.68
CA PRO A 154 9.60 -2.34 16.28
C PRO A 154 9.88 -2.57 14.78
N PRO A 155 10.94 -1.94 14.23
CA PRO A 155 11.40 -2.16 12.86
C PRO A 155 11.58 -3.64 12.51
N LEU A 156 11.05 -4.04 11.35
CA LEU A 156 11.01 -5.39 10.77
C LEU A 156 11.04 -6.45 11.86
N GLY A 157 9.95 -6.55 12.60
CA GLY A 157 9.96 -7.15 13.93
C GLY A 157 8.56 -7.50 14.40
N TYR A 158 8.46 -7.92 15.66
CA TYR A 158 7.18 -8.24 16.27
C TYR A 158 7.09 -7.70 17.69
N GLN A 159 5.86 -7.64 18.19
CA GLN A 159 5.54 -7.35 19.58
C GLN A 159 4.30 -8.13 20.03
N VAL A 160 4.36 -8.66 21.25
CA VAL A 160 3.24 -9.31 21.92
C VAL A 160 2.37 -8.27 22.62
N TYR A 161 1.06 -8.42 22.45
CA TYR A 161 0.02 -7.73 23.17
C TYR A 161 -0.81 -8.74 23.94
N ARG A 162 -1.28 -8.36 25.13
CA ARG A 162 -2.11 -9.21 25.98
C ARG A 162 -3.51 -8.62 26.06
N ILE A 163 -4.49 -9.43 25.66
CA ILE A 163 -5.90 -9.05 25.61
C ILE A 163 -6.61 -9.68 26.80
N TYR A 164 -7.36 -8.88 27.56
CA TYR A 164 -8.16 -9.32 28.69
C TYR A 164 -9.63 -8.94 28.50
N PRO A 165 -10.57 -9.71 29.08
CA PRO A 165 -11.94 -9.23 29.24
C PRO A 165 -12.00 -7.96 30.07
N ALA A 166 -12.92 -7.07 29.71
CA ALA A 166 -13.21 -5.85 30.45
C ALA A 166 -14.73 -5.57 30.44
N ASP A 167 -15.20 -4.87 31.48
CA ASP A 167 -16.61 -4.48 31.58
C ASP A 167 -16.95 -3.25 30.74
N SER A 168 -15.96 -2.41 30.44
CA SER A 168 -16.11 -1.19 29.63
C SER A 168 -14.88 -0.90 28.79
N GLU A 169 -15.07 -0.28 27.62
CA GLU A 169 -13.98 0.17 26.77
C GLU A 169 -13.30 1.41 27.38
N HIS A 170 -11.97 1.40 27.42
CA HIS A 170 -11.20 2.57 27.83
C HIS A 170 -11.18 3.60 26.69
N ARG A 171 -11.80 4.76 26.89
CA ARG A 171 -11.78 5.88 25.94
C ARG A 171 -10.62 6.81 26.28
N ALA A 172 -9.50 6.70 25.57
CA ALA A 172 -8.33 7.53 25.83
C ALA A 172 -8.22 8.77 24.93
N ASP A 173 -8.76 8.78 23.71
CA ASP A 173 -8.62 9.93 22.78
C ASP A 173 -9.94 10.20 22.05
N SER A 174 -10.30 11.48 21.83
CA SER A 174 -11.59 11.86 21.27
C SER A 174 -11.49 12.19 19.78
N ILE A 175 -11.59 11.18 18.92
CA ILE A 175 -12.02 11.41 17.54
C ILE A 175 -13.44 11.97 17.62
N ARG A 176 -13.64 13.16 17.07
CA ARG A 176 -14.96 13.75 16.90
C ARG A 176 -15.52 13.27 15.58
N ALA A 177 -16.67 12.61 15.62
CA ALA A 177 -17.31 12.10 14.42
C ALA A 177 -18.82 12.33 14.44
N THR A 178 -19.38 12.64 13.28
CA THR A 178 -20.82 12.64 12.99
C THR A 178 -21.03 11.95 11.65
N ASP A 179 -22.27 11.92 11.14
CA ASP A 179 -22.55 11.40 9.80
C ASP A 179 -21.76 12.12 8.68
N THR A 180 -21.28 13.35 8.91
CA THR A 180 -20.64 14.19 7.87
C THR A 180 -19.32 14.81 8.32
N LEU A 181 -18.79 14.43 9.48
CA LEU A 181 -17.56 14.99 10.04
C LEU A 181 -16.69 13.88 10.61
N LEU A 182 -15.39 13.93 10.31
CA LEU A 182 -14.34 13.17 10.97
C LEU A 182 -13.23 14.14 11.37
N GLU A 183 -12.89 14.22 12.65
CA GLU A 183 -11.85 15.10 13.16
C GLU A 183 -11.00 14.43 14.25
N ASN A 184 -9.68 14.50 14.09
CA ASN A 184 -8.70 14.13 15.11
C ASN A 184 -7.74 15.32 15.35
N ASP A 185 -6.60 15.12 16.01
CA ASP A 185 -5.64 16.19 16.30
C ASP A 185 -4.96 16.75 15.04
N PHE A 186 -4.90 15.98 13.96
CA PHE A 186 -4.15 16.29 12.75
C PHE A 186 -5.04 16.80 11.61
N LEU A 187 -6.24 16.26 11.46
CA LEU A 187 -7.12 16.49 10.32
C LEU A 187 -8.55 16.82 10.77
N ALA A 188 -9.22 17.66 9.98
CA ALA A 188 -10.68 17.80 10.01
C ALA A 188 -11.24 17.61 8.59
N VAL A 189 -12.16 16.67 8.46
CA VAL A 189 -12.74 16.21 7.19
C VAL A 189 -14.25 16.36 7.24
N GLU A 190 -14.83 17.09 6.30
CA GLU A 190 -16.28 17.29 6.20
C GLU A 190 -16.79 16.77 4.86
N ILE A 191 -17.91 16.05 4.89
CA ILE A 191 -18.51 15.37 3.73
C ILE A 191 -19.86 16.03 3.40
N ASP A 192 -20.08 16.41 2.14
CA ASP A 192 -21.38 16.85 1.64
C ASP A 192 -22.35 15.66 1.64
N PRO A 193 -23.47 15.69 2.38
CA PRO A 193 -24.43 14.60 2.40
C PRO A 193 -25.12 14.36 1.04
N ARG A 194 -25.07 15.31 0.11
CA ARG A 194 -25.70 15.23 -1.22
C ARG A 194 -24.77 14.63 -2.27
N THR A 195 -23.51 15.05 -2.31
CA THR A 195 -22.54 14.49 -3.27
C THR A 195 -21.81 13.27 -2.72
N GLY A 196 -21.71 13.14 -1.39
CA GLY A 196 -20.92 12.11 -0.73
C GLY A 196 -19.43 12.42 -0.71
N TRP A 197 -19.01 13.59 -1.17
CA TRP A 197 -17.60 13.97 -1.25
C TRP A 197 -17.22 15.08 -0.28
N LEU A 198 -15.90 15.29 -0.12
CA LEU A 198 -15.33 16.24 0.80
C LEU A 198 -15.67 17.69 0.43
N THR A 199 -16.29 18.41 1.37
CA THR A 199 -16.35 19.87 1.36
C THR A 199 -15.17 20.49 2.08
N ARG A 200 -14.46 19.68 2.88
CA ARG A 200 -13.32 20.11 3.70
C ARG A 200 -12.31 18.99 3.87
N LEU A 201 -11.03 19.33 3.70
CA LEU A 201 -9.87 18.52 4.08
C LEU A 201 -8.85 19.50 4.67
N PHE A 202 -8.97 19.71 5.97
CA PHE A 202 -8.17 20.67 6.70
C PHE A 202 -7.02 19.99 7.44
N ASP A 203 -5.79 20.36 7.08
CA ASP A 203 -4.59 19.97 7.78
C ASP A 203 -4.34 20.92 8.96
N LYS A 204 -4.57 20.43 10.18
CA LYS A 204 -4.43 21.19 11.43
C LYS A 204 -2.97 21.42 11.80
N VAL A 205 -2.05 20.59 11.31
CA VAL A 205 -0.61 20.72 11.59
C VAL A 205 -0.06 21.93 10.84
N ASN A 206 -0.44 22.08 9.57
CA ASN A 206 0.04 23.15 8.71
C ASN A 206 -0.94 24.34 8.61
N GLY A 207 -2.14 24.18 9.14
CA GLY A 207 -3.21 25.18 9.16
C GLY A 207 -3.77 25.47 7.77
N THR A 208 -3.76 24.49 6.87
CA THR A 208 -4.10 24.65 5.44
C THR A 208 -5.40 23.93 5.08
N GLU A 209 -6.25 24.60 4.32
CA GLU A 209 -7.44 24.00 3.70
C GLU A 209 -7.09 23.56 2.28
N LEU A 210 -7.23 22.27 1.98
CA LEU A 210 -6.90 21.73 0.66
C LEU A 210 -8.07 21.72 -0.31
N THR A 211 -9.31 21.72 0.14
CA THR A 211 -10.47 21.60 -0.76
C THR A 211 -10.88 22.93 -1.39
N THR A 212 -11.62 22.87 -2.49
CA THR A 212 -12.20 24.05 -3.16
C THR A 212 -13.51 24.55 -2.52
N GLY A 213 -13.94 23.97 -1.39
CA GLY A 213 -15.22 24.32 -0.75
C GLY A 213 -16.47 23.72 -1.40
N GLY A 214 -16.32 22.67 -2.21
CA GLY A 214 -17.41 21.89 -2.83
C GLY A 214 -17.63 22.15 -4.33
N GLY A 215 -18.54 21.37 -4.95
CA GLY A 215 -19.07 21.61 -6.31
C GLY A 215 -18.39 20.88 -7.48
N ALA A 216 -17.21 20.29 -7.30
CA ALA A 216 -16.59 19.42 -8.30
C ALA A 216 -16.88 17.95 -7.99
N GLY A 217 -17.28 17.18 -9.01
CA GLY A 217 -17.57 15.76 -8.88
C GLY A 217 -16.31 14.95 -8.53
N HIS A 218 -16.41 14.08 -7.53
CA HIS A 218 -15.36 13.13 -7.15
C HIS A 218 -15.38 11.89 -8.05
N ALA A 219 -16.45 11.11 -7.97
CA ALA A 219 -16.62 9.90 -8.75
C ALA A 219 -17.29 10.23 -10.10
N VAL A 220 -16.48 10.65 -11.08
CA VAL A 220 -16.94 11.07 -12.40
C VAL A 220 -16.88 9.93 -13.41
N VAL A 221 -17.91 9.84 -14.24
CA VAL A 221 -18.03 8.85 -15.31
C VAL A 221 -17.63 9.49 -16.63
N ILE A 222 -16.62 8.92 -17.26
CA ILE A 222 -16.09 9.35 -18.55
C ILE A 222 -16.62 8.43 -19.64
N GLU A 223 -17.06 8.99 -20.76
CA GLU A 223 -17.30 8.18 -21.96
C GLU A 223 -15.95 7.75 -22.55
N ASP A 224 -15.80 6.44 -22.75
CA ASP A 224 -14.59 5.88 -23.35
C ASP A 224 -14.95 4.89 -24.45
N ARG A 225 -14.82 5.36 -25.70
CA ARG A 225 -14.98 4.56 -26.91
C ARG A 225 -13.64 4.27 -27.58
N SER A 226 -12.56 4.24 -26.82
CA SER A 226 -11.25 3.82 -27.33
C SER A 226 -11.03 2.32 -27.15
N ASP A 227 -10.13 1.79 -27.96
CA ASP A 227 -9.73 0.38 -27.96
C ASP A 227 -8.92 0.04 -26.69
N THR A 228 -8.60 -1.23 -26.44
CA THR A 228 -7.97 -1.65 -25.15
C THR A 228 -6.65 -0.91 -24.87
N TRP A 229 -5.92 -0.55 -25.93
CA TRP A 229 -4.67 0.20 -25.85
C TRP A 229 -4.84 1.70 -25.62
N GLY A 230 -6.05 2.25 -25.81
CA GLY A 230 -6.27 3.69 -25.75
C GLY A 230 -5.54 4.43 -26.87
N HIS A 231 -5.43 3.82 -28.06
CA HIS A 231 -4.67 4.41 -29.16
C HIS A 231 -5.14 5.83 -29.45
N ARG A 232 -4.18 6.75 -29.55
CA ARG A 232 -4.40 8.18 -29.85
C ARG A 232 -5.22 8.92 -28.78
N VAL A 233 -5.36 8.35 -27.58
CA VAL A 233 -5.96 9.01 -26.42
C VAL A 233 -4.84 9.44 -25.47
N TRP A 234 -4.78 10.74 -25.21
CA TRP A 234 -3.82 11.32 -24.26
C TRP A 234 -4.46 11.65 -22.92
N ALA A 235 -5.77 11.93 -22.92
CA ALA A 235 -6.53 12.32 -21.74
C ALA A 235 -7.97 11.81 -21.86
N TYR A 236 -8.55 11.40 -20.72
CA TYR A 236 -9.94 10.98 -20.60
C TYR A 236 -10.75 12.06 -19.86
N ASP A 237 -11.31 13.02 -20.59
CA ASP A 237 -11.96 14.21 -20.03
C ASP A 237 -13.42 14.42 -20.47
N LYS A 238 -13.98 13.52 -21.28
CA LYS A 238 -15.37 13.57 -21.71
C LYS A 238 -16.32 13.04 -20.62
N VAL A 239 -16.55 13.86 -19.59
CA VAL A 239 -17.49 13.55 -18.50
C VAL A 239 -18.92 13.44 -19.04
N VAL A 240 -19.58 12.32 -18.76
CA VAL A 240 -20.99 12.04 -19.12
C VAL A 240 -21.90 11.82 -17.91
N GLY A 241 -21.33 11.87 -16.71
CA GLY A 241 -22.08 11.89 -15.45
C GLY A 241 -21.18 11.70 -14.25
N GLU A 242 -21.79 11.52 -13.10
CA GLU A 242 -21.12 11.33 -11.82
C GLU A 242 -22.01 10.51 -10.89
N PHE A 243 -21.40 9.85 -9.91
CA PHE A 243 -22.15 9.18 -8.85
C PHE A 243 -22.81 10.21 -7.93
N THR A 244 -24.02 9.91 -7.49
CA THR A 244 -24.73 10.70 -6.48
C THR A 244 -24.85 9.92 -5.18
N ALA A 245 -24.70 10.58 -4.04
CA ALA A 245 -24.83 9.91 -2.75
C ALA A 245 -26.30 9.62 -2.41
N ARG A 246 -26.58 8.34 -2.16
CA ARG A 246 -27.85 7.85 -1.60
C ARG A 246 -27.85 7.90 -0.09
N SER A 247 -26.71 7.65 0.56
CA SER A 247 -26.59 7.78 2.02
C SER A 247 -25.17 8.12 2.45
N VAL A 248 -25.07 8.94 3.50
CA VAL A 248 -23.86 9.20 4.26
C VAL A 248 -24.17 8.93 5.74
N ARG A 249 -23.38 8.06 6.38
CA ARG A 249 -23.63 7.58 7.75
C ARG A 249 -22.33 7.31 8.51
N LEU A 250 -22.27 7.71 9.77
CA LEU A 250 -21.28 7.23 10.72
C LEU A 250 -21.57 5.76 11.04
N VAL A 251 -20.64 4.87 10.72
CA VAL A 251 -20.81 3.41 10.88
C VAL A 251 -19.88 2.81 11.93
N GLU A 252 -18.83 3.53 12.33
CA GLU A 252 -17.91 3.14 13.39
C GLU A 252 -17.40 4.40 14.11
N HIS A 253 -17.36 4.36 15.44
CA HIS A 253 -16.84 5.45 16.26
C HIS A 253 -16.27 4.90 17.56
N GLY A 254 -14.94 5.00 17.72
CA GLY A 254 -14.26 4.55 18.92
C GLY A 254 -12.91 5.25 19.13
N PRO A 255 -12.15 4.84 20.15
CA PRO A 255 -10.87 5.44 20.53
C PRO A 255 -9.71 5.16 19.56
N VAL A 256 -9.83 4.18 18.66
CA VAL A 256 -8.80 3.84 17.66
C VAL A 256 -9.06 4.59 16.37
N ARG A 257 -10.31 4.61 15.88
CA ARG A 257 -10.71 5.27 14.63
C ARG A 257 -12.22 5.54 14.57
N ALA A 258 -12.61 6.38 13.62
CA ALA A 258 -14.01 6.55 13.20
C ALA A 258 -14.15 6.34 11.69
N VAL A 259 -15.34 5.89 11.27
CA VAL A 259 -15.63 5.54 9.87
C VAL A 259 -16.96 6.11 9.44
N VAL A 260 -16.96 6.92 8.39
CA VAL A 260 -18.16 7.36 7.67
C VAL A 260 -18.29 6.56 6.38
N ARG A 261 -19.46 5.95 6.15
CA ARG A 261 -19.79 5.25 4.92
C ARG A 261 -20.66 6.12 4.02
N VAL A 262 -20.23 6.29 2.79
CA VAL A 262 -20.97 6.87 1.68
C VAL A 262 -21.39 5.73 0.75
N CYS A 263 -22.68 5.68 0.39
CA CYS A 263 -23.18 4.79 -0.65
C CYS A 263 -23.78 5.65 -1.76
N GLY A 264 -23.33 5.46 -2.99
CA GLY A 264 -23.82 6.15 -4.17
C GLY A 264 -24.15 5.22 -5.33
N ASP A 265 -24.80 5.80 -6.34
CA ASP A 265 -25.25 5.10 -7.54
C ASP A 265 -24.99 5.95 -8.79
N TYR A 266 -24.76 5.28 -9.92
CA TYR A 266 -24.80 5.84 -11.26
C TYR A 266 -25.26 4.75 -12.23
N GLY A 267 -26.35 4.99 -12.97
CA GLY A 267 -26.89 4.00 -13.90
C GLY A 267 -27.24 2.69 -13.18
N GLU A 268 -26.58 1.60 -13.58
CA GLU A 268 -26.71 0.28 -12.95
C GLU A 268 -25.57 -0.04 -11.96
N SER A 269 -24.66 0.91 -11.75
CA SER A 269 -23.47 0.75 -10.93
C SER A 269 -23.64 1.31 -9.52
N THR A 270 -22.96 0.69 -8.55
CA THR A 270 -22.97 1.14 -7.15
C THR A 270 -21.57 1.38 -6.63
N LEU A 271 -21.40 2.41 -5.82
CA LEU A 271 -20.13 2.79 -5.20
C LEU A 271 -20.33 2.93 -3.70
N VAL A 272 -19.53 2.23 -2.91
CA VAL A 272 -19.49 2.34 -1.46
C VAL A 272 -18.09 2.76 -1.05
N GLU A 273 -17.99 3.90 -0.36
CA GLU A 273 -16.73 4.43 0.15
C GLU A 273 -16.82 4.54 1.67
N GLU A 274 -15.85 3.94 2.36
CA GLU A 274 -15.71 4.06 3.82
C GLU A 274 -14.51 4.94 4.12
N PHE A 275 -14.77 6.19 4.53
CA PHE A 275 -13.76 7.15 4.98
C PHE A 275 -13.35 6.82 6.41
N VAL A 276 -12.10 6.41 6.59
CA VAL A 276 -11.52 5.98 7.86
C VAL A 276 -10.53 7.03 8.35
N LEU A 277 -10.77 7.56 9.56
CA LEU A 277 -9.83 8.45 10.24
C LEU A 277 -9.39 7.82 11.56
N GLY A 278 -8.13 7.37 11.61
CA GLY A 278 -7.48 6.87 12.83
C GLY A 278 -7.18 8.01 13.82
N ALA A 279 -7.19 7.72 15.12
CA ALA A 279 -7.00 8.71 16.17
C ALA A 279 -5.65 9.43 16.06
N ARG A 280 -4.64 8.71 15.56
CA ARG A 280 -3.26 9.19 15.40
C ARG A 280 -2.84 9.36 13.93
N ALA A 281 -3.78 9.16 13.00
CA ALA A 281 -3.50 9.19 11.57
C ALA A 281 -3.40 10.65 11.05
N ARG A 282 -2.47 10.87 10.13
CA ARG A 282 -2.28 12.15 9.40
C ARG A 282 -2.79 12.09 7.96
N HIS A 283 -3.51 11.03 7.63
CA HIS A 283 -4.11 10.79 6.33
C HIS A 283 -5.53 10.25 6.53
N VAL A 284 -6.34 10.36 5.48
CA VAL A 284 -7.66 9.71 5.40
C VAL A 284 -7.50 8.47 4.55
N GLU A 285 -7.80 7.29 5.09
CA GLU A 285 -7.91 6.06 4.31
C GLU A 285 -9.35 5.94 3.79
N VAL A 286 -9.53 5.55 2.52
CA VAL A 286 -10.84 5.32 1.93
C VAL A 286 -10.88 3.91 1.35
N ARG A 287 -11.73 3.07 1.94
CA ARG A 287 -11.97 1.70 1.46
C ARG A 287 -13.13 1.71 0.48
N VAL A 288 -12.89 1.24 -0.74
CA VAL A 288 -13.85 1.31 -1.84
C VAL A 288 -14.38 -0.08 -2.14
N ARG A 289 -15.70 -0.18 -2.29
CA ARG A 289 -16.38 -1.31 -2.97
C ARG A 289 -17.18 -0.76 -4.14
N LEU A 290 -16.84 -1.19 -5.34
CA LEU A 290 -17.48 -0.80 -6.58
C LEU A 290 -18.16 -2.02 -7.18
N ASP A 291 -19.42 -1.91 -7.61
CA ASP A 291 -20.02 -2.85 -8.57
C ASP A 291 -20.25 -2.09 -9.87
N TRP A 292 -19.39 -2.34 -10.87
CA TRP A 292 -19.38 -1.62 -12.13
C TRP A 292 -20.16 -2.35 -13.22
N ARG A 293 -21.13 -1.68 -13.83
CA ARG A 293 -22.04 -2.26 -14.85
C ARG A 293 -22.13 -1.44 -16.13
N GLU A 294 -21.31 -0.40 -16.24
CA GLU A 294 -21.34 0.48 -17.42
C GLU A 294 -20.34 0.02 -18.49
N ARG A 295 -20.79 -0.02 -19.75
CA ARG A 295 -19.98 -0.45 -20.91
C ARG A 295 -19.45 0.75 -21.67
N GLN A 296 -18.22 0.67 -22.20
CA GLN A 296 -17.56 1.77 -22.93
C GLN A 296 -17.54 3.09 -22.13
N LYS A 297 -17.32 2.93 -20.82
CA LYS A 297 -17.17 4.02 -19.88
C LYS A 297 -16.01 3.72 -18.94
N MET A 298 -15.53 4.77 -18.31
CA MET A 298 -14.49 4.74 -17.29
C MET A 298 -15.01 5.46 -16.05
N LEU A 299 -14.69 4.93 -14.86
CA LEU A 299 -14.85 5.67 -13.60
C LEU A 299 -13.52 6.27 -13.23
N LYS A 300 -13.53 7.57 -12.99
CA LYS A 300 -12.38 8.30 -12.47
C LYS A 300 -12.73 8.94 -11.13
N LEU A 301 -11.92 8.64 -10.12
CA LEU A 301 -12.00 9.27 -8.81
C LEU A 301 -11.12 10.52 -8.83
N ARG A 302 -11.74 11.68 -8.68
CA ARG A 302 -11.10 13.00 -8.71
C ARG A 302 -10.90 13.51 -7.30
N PHE A 303 -9.79 14.16 -7.04
CA PHE A 303 -9.44 14.76 -5.76
C PHE A 303 -9.22 16.26 -5.97
N PRO A 304 -10.30 17.04 -6.14
CA PRO A 304 -10.18 18.47 -6.40
C PRO A 304 -9.56 19.17 -5.20
N THR A 305 -8.50 19.94 -5.45
CA THR A 305 -7.86 20.77 -4.44
C THR A 305 -7.90 22.25 -4.84
N ALA A 306 -7.71 23.14 -3.87
CA ALA A 306 -7.50 24.56 -4.08
C ALA A 306 -6.09 24.90 -4.60
N LEU A 307 -5.24 23.89 -4.88
CA LEU A 307 -3.87 24.09 -5.30
C LEU A 307 -3.81 24.55 -6.76
N THR A 308 -2.91 25.50 -7.01
CA THR A 308 -2.37 25.73 -8.35
C THR A 308 -1.01 25.06 -8.44
N ALA A 309 -0.84 24.17 -9.42
CA ALA A 309 0.39 23.42 -9.66
C ALA A 309 0.59 23.23 -11.18
N ASP A 310 1.83 23.39 -11.63
CA ASP A 310 2.20 23.20 -13.05
C ASP A 310 2.66 21.76 -13.34
N ASP A 311 3.10 21.04 -12.32
CA ASP A 311 3.63 19.69 -12.39
C ASP A 311 3.05 18.80 -11.29
N ALA A 312 3.12 17.49 -11.50
CA ALA A 312 2.85 16.44 -10.53
C ALA A 312 4.02 15.44 -10.47
N THR A 313 4.17 14.77 -9.34
CA THR A 313 5.18 13.71 -9.15
C THR A 313 4.51 12.35 -9.07
N PHE A 314 5.01 11.38 -9.83
CA PHE A 314 4.46 10.03 -9.90
C PHE A 314 5.51 9.02 -9.50
N GLU A 315 5.10 7.98 -8.77
CA GLU A 315 5.98 6.85 -8.50
C GLU A 315 6.33 6.09 -9.77
N ILE A 316 7.60 5.74 -9.90
CA ILE A 316 8.11 4.78 -10.90
C ILE A 316 8.87 3.67 -10.15
N PRO A 317 9.20 2.53 -10.80
CA PRO A 317 9.98 1.50 -10.15
C PRO A 317 11.28 2.06 -9.54
N TYR A 318 11.43 1.91 -8.22
CA TYR A 318 12.59 2.40 -7.45
C TYR A 318 12.82 3.92 -7.51
N GLY A 319 11.80 4.74 -7.78
CA GLY A 319 11.99 6.18 -7.85
C GLY A 319 10.71 6.97 -8.10
N HIS A 320 10.90 8.18 -8.61
CA HIS A 320 9.79 9.07 -8.96
C HIS A 320 10.13 9.88 -10.21
N LEU A 321 9.09 10.34 -10.92
CA LEU A 321 9.23 11.21 -12.08
C LEU A 321 8.27 12.39 -11.97
N ARG A 322 8.76 13.59 -12.31
CA ARG A 322 7.93 14.79 -12.42
C ARG A 322 7.41 14.93 -13.84
N ARG A 323 6.12 15.22 -13.99
CA ARG A 323 5.48 15.46 -15.29
C ARG A 323 4.52 16.66 -15.22
N PRO A 324 4.25 17.34 -16.34
CA PRO A 324 3.29 18.45 -16.38
C PRO A 324 1.90 18.03 -15.90
N ALA A 325 1.26 18.86 -15.09
CA ALA A 325 -0.11 18.66 -14.59
C ALA A 325 -1.15 19.12 -15.63
N ASN A 326 -1.08 18.58 -16.85
CA ASN A 326 -1.91 18.95 -18.00
C ASN A 326 -3.17 18.06 -18.20
N GLY A 327 -3.33 17.03 -17.38
CA GLY A 327 -4.40 16.04 -17.45
C GLY A 327 -4.15 14.87 -18.40
N SER A 328 -2.90 14.66 -18.84
CA SER A 328 -2.51 13.43 -19.52
C SER A 328 -2.59 12.22 -18.59
N GLU A 329 -3.02 11.08 -19.12
CA GLU A 329 -3.02 9.81 -18.38
C GLU A 329 -1.57 9.29 -18.24
N GLU A 330 -1.20 8.94 -17.03
CA GLU A 330 0.13 8.52 -16.63
C GLU A 330 0.06 7.25 -15.79
N ALA A 331 1.00 6.34 -16.02
CA ALA A 331 1.18 5.20 -15.15
C ALA A 331 1.95 5.63 -13.89
N ALA A 332 1.43 5.24 -12.72
CA ALA A 332 2.13 5.31 -11.44
C ALA A 332 1.88 4.02 -10.66
N GLN A 333 2.81 3.66 -9.76
CA GLN A 333 2.64 2.47 -8.94
C GLN A 333 1.68 2.74 -7.76
N ALA A 334 2.19 2.93 -6.56
CA ALA A 334 1.41 3.08 -5.35
C ALA A 334 1.03 4.53 -5.02
N TRP A 335 1.61 5.55 -5.66
CA TRP A 335 1.25 6.94 -5.36
C TRP A 335 1.49 7.94 -6.51
N ALA A 336 0.71 9.02 -6.45
CA ALA A 336 0.91 10.26 -7.19
C ALA A 336 0.78 11.45 -6.23
N ASP A 337 1.50 12.54 -6.51
CA ASP A 337 1.57 13.73 -5.67
C ASP A 337 1.38 15.00 -6.49
N VAL A 338 0.59 15.92 -5.95
CA VAL A 338 0.56 17.30 -6.40
C VAL A 338 1.00 18.23 -5.27
N SER A 339 2.07 18.97 -5.52
CA SER A 339 2.61 19.99 -4.64
C SER A 339 2.48 21.35 -5.33
N GLY A 340 1.83 22.32 -4.69
CA GLY A 340 1.48 23.58 -5.33
C GLY A 340 1.29 24.74 -4.36
N THR A 341 0.65 25.80 -4.85
CA THR A 341 0.37 27.02 -4.07
C THR A 341 -1.13 27.15 -3.83
N LEU A 342 -1.52 27.41 -2.58
CA LEU A 342 -2.89 27.70 -2.18
C LEU A 342 -3.27 29.15 -2.52
N PRO A 343 -4.57 29.52 -2.54
CA PRO A 343 -5.01 30.88 -2.85
C PRO A 343 -4.48 31.95 -1.88
N ASP A 344 -4.10 31.56 -0.67
CA ASP A 344 -3.49 32.42 0.34
C ASP A 344 -1.96 32.56 0.22
N GLY A 345 -1.36 31.96 -0.83
CA GLY A 345 0.07 32.02 -1.14
C GLY A 345 0.93 30.99 -0.41
N ARG A 346 0.36 30.14 0.45
CA ARG A 346 1.13 29.08 1.13
C ARG A 346 1.37 27.88 0.21
N THR A 347 2.54 27.25 0.36
CA THR A 347 2.83 25.97 -0.30
C THR A 347 2.20 24.81 0.48
N ALA A 348 1.46 23.97 -0.21
CA ALA A 348 0.88 22.74 0.32
C ALA A 348 0.78 21.69 -0.79
N GLY A 349 0.39 20.48 -0.43
CA GLY A 349 0.17 19.42 -1.40
C GLY A 349 -0.73 18.31 -0.89
N LEU A 350 -1.03 17.41 -1.81
CA LEU A 350 -1.80 16.20 -1.57
C LEU A 350 -1.12 15.04 -2.30
N SER A 351 -0.59 14.10 -1.52
CA SER A 351 -0.23 12.79 -2.05
C SER A 351 -1.45 11.87 -1.99
N VAL A 352 -1.73 11.17 -3.09
CA VAL A 352 -2.78 10.16 -3.19
C VAL A 352 -2.13 8.80 -3.36
N LEU A 353 -2.36 7.92 -2.38
CA LEU A 353 -1.81 6.55 -2.35
C LEU A 353 -2.87 5.55 -2.79
N ASN A 354 -2.48 4.39 -3.31
CA ASN A 354 -3.40 3.32 -3.70
C ASN A 354 -2.78 1.92 -3.48
N ASP A 355 -3.63 0.88 -3.44
CA ASP A 355 -3.23 -0.53 -3.29
C ASP A 355 -3.41 -1.38 -4.56
N GLY A 356 -3.73 -0.77 -5.71
CA GLY A 356 -3.99 -1.52 -6.94
C GLY A 356 -4.59 -0.76 -8.13
N LYS A 357 -4.45 0.56 -8.18
CA LYS A 357 -4.95 1.43 -9.28
C LYS A 357 -3.80 2.27 -9.87
N TYR A 358 -3.36 1.88 -11.06
CA TYR A 358 -2.12 2.37 -11.66
C TYR A 358 -2.29 3.50 -12.69
N GLY A 359 -3.52 3.79 -13.14
CA GLY A 359 -3.81 4.90 -14.05
C GLY A 359 -4.11 6.17 -13.27
N HIS A 360 -3.34 7.23 -13.52
CA HIS A 360 -3.48 8.52 -12.87
C HIS A 360 -3.48 9.64 -13.91
N ASP A 361 -4.17 10.74 -13.62
CA ASP A 361 -3.94 12.00 -14.33
C ASP A 361 -4.01 13.16 -13.36
N VAL A 362 -3.24 14.21 -13.61
CA VAL A 362 -3.28 15.42 -12.77
C VAL A 362 -3.50 16.63 -13.66
N ARG A 363 -4.52 17.42 -13.35
CA ARG A 363 -4.82 18.69 -14.04
C ARG A 363 -4.81 19.83 -13.03
N GLY A 364 -3.77 20.66 -13.08
CA GLY A 364 -3.51 21.65 -12.04
C GLY A 364 -3.38 20.97 -10.67
N GLY A 365 -4.19 21.40 -9.69
CA GLY A 365 -4.27 20.77 -8.36
C GLY A 365 -5.19 19.54 -8.25
N ASN A 366 -5.83 19.08 -9.33
CA ASN A 366 -6.80 17.98 -9.27
C ASN A 366 -6.16 16.66 -9.68
N VAL A 367 -5.91 15.79 -8.70
CA VAL A 367 -5.42 14.43 -8.93
C VAL A 367 -6.59 13.53 -9.33
N GLY A 368 -6.37 12.61 -10.26
CA GLY A 368 -7.34 11.61 -10.69
C GLY A 368 -6.76 10.21 -10.60
N ILE A 369 -7.53 9.26 -10.06
CA ILE A 369 -7.28 7.82 -10.16
C ILE A 369 -8.30 7.23 -11.14
N THR A 370 -7.83 6.54 -12.16
CA THR A 370 -8.66 5.67 -13.00
C THR A 370 -9.01 4.41 -12.20
N ALA A 371 -10.23 4.38 -11.67
CA ALA A 371 -10.70 3.28 -10.82
C ALA A 371 -11.09 2.05 -11.64
N VAL A 372 -11.73 2.26 -12.79
CA VAL A 372 -12.14 1.18 -13.69
C VAL A 372 -12.28 1.70 -15.12
N ARG A 373 -11.95 0.87 -16.11
CA ARG A 373 -12.10 1.20 -17.53
C ARG A 373 -12.65 -0.01 -18.27
N SER A 374 -13.79 0.13 -18.95
CA SER A 374 -14.54 -1.01 -19.49
C SER A 374 -14.65 -1.03 -21.04
N PRO A 375 -13.54 -1.17 -21.78
CA PRO A 375 -13.58 -1.43 -23.22
C PRO A 375 -14.02 -2.88 -23.53
N VAL A 376 -14.22 -3.20 -24.80
CA VAL A 376 -14.40 -4.57 -25.27
C VAL A 376 -13.07 -5.32 -25.22
N TYR A 377 -13.07 -6.59 -24.79
CA TYR A 377 -11.85 -7.41 -24.73
C TYR A 377 -11.14 -7.50 -26.07
N ALA A 378 -9.81 -7.38 -26.06
CA ALA A 378 -8.94 -7.43 -27.24
C ALA A 378 -9.41 -6.56 -28.43
N TRP A 379 -10.16 -5.49 -28.15
CA TRP A 379 -10.52 -4.53 -29.16
C TRP A 379 -9.30 -3.69 -29.50
N HIS A 380 -8.94 -3.68 -30.79
CA HIS A 380 -7.74 -3.01 -31.29
C HIS A 380 -8.07 -2.13 -32.51
N ASP A 381 -7.54 -0.91 -32.55
CA ASP A 381 -7.60 -0.02 -33.71
C ASP A 381 -6.93 -0.66 -34.95
N PRO A 382 -7.55 -0.72 -36.14
CA PRO A 382 -8.70 0.07 -36.60
C PRO A 382 -10.03 -0.71 -36.65
N LYS A 383 -10.19 -1.84 -35.94
CA LYS A 383 -11.46 -2.57 -35.94
C LYS A 383 -12.54 -1.69 -35.34
N GLU A 384 -13.63 -1.45 -36.07
CA GLU A 384 -14.83 -0.83 -35.51
C GLU A 384 -15.76 -1.88 -34.90
N LEU A 385 -16.44 -1.52 -33.81
CA LEU A 385 -17.45 -2.38 -33.18
C LEU A 385 -18.77 -2.29 -33.95
N GLU A 386 -19.40 -3.44 -34.16
CA GLU A 386 -20.66 -3.56 -34.88
C GLU A 386 -21.83 -3.46 -33.88
N PRO A 387 -22.82 -2.59 -34.07
CA PRO A 387 -23.85 -2.31 -33.05
C PRO A 387 -24.68 -3.52 -32.60
N ASP A 388 -24.89 -4.49 -33.48
CA ASP A 388 -25.74 -5.66 -33.23
C ASP A 388 -24.95 -6.92 -32.82
N GLU A 389 -23.61 -6.82 -32.74
CA GLU A 389 -22.74 -7.92 -32.33
C GLU A 389 -22.68 -8.08 -30.81
N PHE A 390 -22.41 -9.31 -30.37
CA PHE A 390 -22.24 -9.59 -28.96
C PHE A 390 -20.76 -9.46 -28.55
N TYR A 391 -20.49 -8.53 -27.65
CA TYR A 391 -19.16 -8.30 -27.09
C TYR A 391 -19.14 -8.55 -25.58
N THR A 392 -18.01 -9.07 -25.09
CA THR A 392 -17.68 -9.08 -23.67
C THR A 392 -16.82 -7.87 -23.32
N TYR A 393 -17.06 -7.30 -22.15
CA TYR A 393 -16.45 -6.05 -21.70
C TYR A 393 -15.55 -6.33 -20.52
N MET A 394 -14.40 -5.66 -20.50
CA MET A 394 -13.46 -5.75 -19.38
C MET A 394 -14.07 -5.11 -18.13
N ASP A 395 -13.52 -5.48 -16.97
CA ASP A 395 -13.67 -4.67 -15.75
C ASP A 395 -15.12 -4.53 -15.22
N GLN A 396 -16.01 -5.44 -15.61
CA GLN A 396 -17.39 -5.54 -15.13
C GLN A 396 -17.48 -6.26 -13.78
N GLY A 397 -18.41 -5.82 -12.93
CA GLY A 397 -18.76 -6.48 -11.66
C GLY A 397 -18.04 -5.90 -10.44
N PRO A 398 -17.97 -6.68 -9.34
CA PRO A 398 -17.47 -6.21 -8.06
C PRO A 398 -15.95 -6.03 -8.04
N GLN A 399 -15.50 -4.92 -7.45
CA GLN A 399 -14.10 -4.59 -7.21
C GLN A 399 -13.93 -4.00 -5.81
N GLU A 400 -12.82 -4.29 -5.16
CA GLU A 400 -12.42 -3.69 -3.90
C GLU A 400 -11.00 -3.13 -4.03
N PHE A 401 -10.79 -1.93 -3.50
CA PHE A 401 -9.48 -1.28 -3.46
C PHE A 401 -9.48 -0.20 -2.38
N THR A 402 -8.30 0.28 -2.01
CA THR A 402 -8.09 1.30 -0.98
C THR A 402 -7.22 2.42 -1.54
N TYR A 403 -7.56 3.65 -1.20
CA TYR A 403 -6.70 4.80 -1.43
C TYR A 403 -6.56 5.65 -0.18
N CYS A 404 -5.46 6.41 -0.07
CA CYS A 404 -5.23 7.32 1.04
C CYS A 404 -5.01 8.75 0.55
N LEU A 405 -5.59 9.71 1.26
CA LEU A 405 -5.39 11.15 1.06
C LEU A 405 -4.42 11.67 2.12
N VAL A 406 -3.21 12.04 1.69
CA VAL A 406 -2.14 12.51 2.57
C VAL A 406 -1.88 13.99 2.33
N PRO A 407 -2.52 14.90 3.08
CA PRO A 407 -2.22 16.31 3.02
C PRO A 407 -0.82 16.59 3.59
N HIS A 408 -0.11 17.57 3.03
CA HIS A 408 1.20 17.96 3.55
C HIS A 408 1.55 19.42 3.24
N ALA A 409 2.59 19.89 3.94
CA ALA A 409 3.31 21.11 3.60
C ALA A 409 4.60 20.79 2.83
N GLY A 410 5.00 21.70 1.95
CA GLY A 410 6.16 21.48 1.08
C GLY A 410 5.85 20.43 0.01
N ASP A 411 6.49 19.26 0.08
CA ASP A 411 6.38 18.20 -0.91
C ASP A 411 6.12 16.81 -0.28
N TRP A 412 5.87 15.81 -1.13
CA TRP A 412 5.63 14.41 -0.74
C TRP A 412 6.74 13.80 0.14
N ARG A 413 7.97 14.32 0.09
CA ARG A 413 9.06 13.81 0.95
C ARG A 413 8.75 14.09 2.41
N ARG A 414 8.24 15.29 2.72
CA ARG A 414 7.83 15.68 4.07
C ARG A 414 6.59 14.96 4.57
N ALA A 415 5.79 14.42 3.66
CA ALA A 415 4.61 13.63 3.97
C ALA A 415 4.92 12.14 4.27
N SER A 416 6.19 11.72 4.13
CA SER A 416 6.58 10.32 4.19
C SER A 416 5.80 9.44 3.21
N THR A 417 5.41 9.99 2.05
CA THR A 417 4.53 9.36 1.05
C THR A 417 4.97 7.96 0.67
N VAL A 418 6.27 7.74 0.44
CA VAL A 418 6.82 6.43 0.07
C VAL A 418 6.65 5.40 1.19
N ARG A 419 6.83 5.79 2.46
CA ARG A 419 6.62 4.89 3.60
C ARG A 419 5.15 4.56 3.80
N LEU A 420 4.27 5.56 3.73
CA LEU A 420 2.83 5.36 3.84
C LEU A 420 2.28 4.48 2.69
N ALA A 421 2.80 4.66 1.47
CA ALA A 421 2.46 3.81 0.33
C ALA A 421 2.89 2.35 0.57
N ALA A 422 4.09 2.15 1.13
CA ALA A 422 4.57 0.83 1.51
C ALA A 422 3.71 0.20 2.62
N GLU A 423 3.31 0.98 3.63
CA GLU A 423 2.43 0.53 4.73
C GLU A 423 1.06 0.08 4.23
N LEU A 424 0.46 0.84 3.29
CA LEU A 424 -0.80 0.48 2.63
C LEU A 424 -0.68 -0.85 1.87
N ASN A 425 0.42 -1.03 1.14
CA ASN A 425 0.62 -2.16 0.24
C ASN A 425 1.16 -3.43 0.95
N GLN A 426 1.75 -3.30 2.13
CA GLN A 426 2.24 -4.41 2.95
C GLN A 426 1.85 -4.20 4.42
N PRO A 427 0.57 -4.35 4.78
CA PRO A 427 0.10 -4.08 6.13
C PRO A 427 0.71 -5.03 7.16
N ALA A 428 0.75 -4.56 8.42
CA ALA A 428 1.08 -5.39 9.57
C ALA A 428 0.17 -6.62 9.67
N PHE A 429 0.70 -7.71 10.22
CA PHE A 429 -0.03 -8.95 10.39
C PHE A 429 -0.24 -9.25 11.87
N ALA A 430 -1.47 -9.51 12.27
CA ALA A 430 -1.83 -9.86 13.63
C ALA A 430 -2.15 -11.36 13.73
N LEU A 431 -1.47 -12.05 14.64
CA LEU A 431 -1.62 -13.47 14.90
C LEU A 431 -2.08 -13.68 16.34
N LEU A 432 -3.22 -14.33 16.53
CA LEU A 432 -3.61 -14.84 17.85
C LEU A 432 -2.78 -16.07 18.16
N GLU A 433 -2.26 -16.13 19.37
CA GLU A 433 -1.37 -17.21 19.82
C GLU A 433 -1.91 -17.86 21.10
N SER A 434 -1.25 -18.92 21.56
CA SER A 434 -1.41 -19.47 22.90
C SER A 434 -0.26 -19.06 23.82
N TYR A 435 -0.39 -19.37 25.11
CA TYR A 435 0.72 -19.24 26.05
C TYR A 435 1.63 -20.48 25.96
N HIS A 436 2.93 -20.25 26.00
CA HIS A 436 3.95 -21.28 25.97
C HIS A 436 5.31 -20.69 26.38
N ALA A 437 6.19 -21.53 26.91
CA ALA A 437 7.58 -21.17 27.09
C ALA A 437 8.25 -20.97 25.72
N GLY A 438 9.17 -20.04 25.64
CA GLY A 438 9.96 -19.75 24.44
C GLY A 438 11.34 -19.21 24.79
N ASP A 439 12.18 -19.02 23.78
CA ASP A 439 13.53 -18.46 23.94
C ASP A 439 13.72 -17.11 23.23
N LEU A 440 12.71 -16.66 22.48
CA LEU A 440 12.65 -15.31 21.95
C LEU A 440 11.88 -14.39 22.91
N PRO A 441 12.29 -13.11 23.05
CA PRO A 441 11.59 -12.15 23.89
C PRO A 441 10.22 -11.78 23.32
N GLN A 442 9.35 -11.15 24.10
CA GLN A 442 8.03 -10.68 23.63
C GLN A 442 8.10 -9.50 22.64
N ARG A 443 9.29 -8.97 22.37
CA ARG A 443 9.52 -7.86 21.45
C ARG A 443 10.90 -7.97 20.82
N GLN A 444 10.96 -7.90 19.49
CA GLN A 444 12.23 -8.03 18.76
C GLN A 444 12.20 -7.28 17.42
N SER A 445 13.36 -6.77 17.02
CA SER A 445 13.63 -6.19 15.70
C SER A 445 14.66 -7.05 14.94
N TYR A 446 14.45 -7.24 13.64
CA TYR A 446 15.36 -8.01 12.78
C TYR A 446 16.12 -7.16 11.77
N LEU A 447 15.58 -6.00 11.39
CA LEU A 447 16.21 -5.03 10.51
C LEU A 447 15.69 -3.62 10.81
N ALA A 448 16.59 -2.66 10.91
CA ALA A 448 16.26 -1.25 11.06
C ALA A 448 17.11 -0.38 10.12
N VAL A 449 16.53 0.73 9.66
CA VAL A 449 17.24 1.76 8.90
C VAL A 449 17.03 3.12 9.55
N ASP A 450 18.12 3.86 9.73
CA ASP A 450 18.13 5.16 10.41
C ASP A 450 17.72 6.35 9.50
N SER A 451 17.60 6.11 8.20
CA SER A 451 17.26 7.11 7.19
C SER A 451 15.84 6.91 6.63
N GLU A 452 15.07 7.99 6.54
CA GLU A 452 13.75 7.97 5.87
C GLU A 452 13.84 7.96 4.34
N ALA A 453 14.98 8.40 3.81
CA ALA A 453 15.26 8.45 2.39
C ALA A 453 15.81 7.14 1.83
N VAL A 454 15.93 6.06 2.63
CA VAL A 454 16.41 4.75 2.17
C VAL A 454 15.42 3.66 2.53
N LEU A 455 14.95 2.91 1.52
CA LEU A 455 14.01 1.82 1.68
C LEU A 455 14.62 0.47 1.30
N PRO A 456 14.89 -0.43 2.27
CA PRO A 456 15.10 -1.85 2.03
C PRO A 456 13.84 -2.51 1.42
N ALA A 457 13.83 -2.62 0.10
CA ALA A 457 12.73 -3.23 -0.64
C ALA A 457 12.78 -4.76 -0.60
N VAL A 458 13.99 -5.34 -0.58
CA VAL A 458 14.22 -6.79 -0.61
C VAL A 458 15.01 -7.23 0.61
N LEU A 459 14.53 -8.27 1.27
CA LEU A 459 15.32 -9.13 2.17
C LEU A 459 14.93 -10.57 1.83
N LYS A 460 15.90 -11.37 1.40
CA LYS A 460 15.70 -12.79 1.05
C LYS A 460 16.97 -13.60 1.28
N ALA A 461 16.90 -14.93 1.15
CA ALA A 461 18.10 -15.76 1.05
C ALA A 461 18.73 -15.66 -0.36
N ALA A 462 20.05 -15.83 -0.47
CA ALA A 462 20.77 -15.90 -1.73
C ALA A 462 20.33 -17.09 -2.58
N GLN A 463 20.30 -16.94 -3.91
CA GLN A 463 19.81 -17.98 -4.82
C GLN A 463 20.74 -19.20 -4.94
N ASP A 464 22.01 -19.06 -4.59
CA ASP A 464 23.01 -20.13 -4.68
C ASP A 464 22.92 -21.18 -3.56
N GLY A 465 21.95 -21.04 -2.65
CA GLY A 465 21.75 -21.96 -1.55
C GLY A 465 22.75 -21.82 -0.39
N SER A 466 23.63 -20.80 -0.41
CA SER A 466 24.59 -20.54 0.66
C SER A 466 23.94 -20.21 2.01
N GLY A 467 22.69 -19.76 2.01
CA GLY A 467 22.01 -19.23 3.20
C GLY A 467 22.39 -17.79 3.53
N ASP A 468 23.32 -17.17 2.77
CA ASP A 468 23.62 -15.75 2.89
C ASP A 468 22.36 -14.92 2.65
N LEU A 469 22.21 -13.80 3.34
CA LEU A 469 21.10 -12.88 3.14
C LEU A 469 21.40 -11.92 2.00
N VAL A 470 20.39 -11.58 1.21
CA VAL A 470 20.44 -10.55 0.17
C VAL A 470 19.51 -9.42 0.55
N ILE A 471 20.05 -8.21 0.63
CA ILE A 471 19.30 -6.99 0.93
C ILE A 471 19.41 -6.04 -0.24
N ARG A 472 18.29 -5.57 -0.77
CA ARG A 472 18.26 -4.49 -1.75
C ARG A 472 17.59 -3.27 -1.14
N ALA A 473 18.29 -2.16 -1.15
CA ALA A 473 17.79 -0.88 -0.72
C ALA A 473 17.96 0.17 -1.82
N TYR A 474 17.13 1.19 -1.80
CA TYR A 474 17.23 2.31 -2.73
C TYR A 474 16.94 3.63 -2.05
N GLU A 475 17.51 4.70 -2.63
CA GLU A 475 17.25 6.08 -2.20
C GLU A 475 15.93 6.57 -2.79
N THR A 476 15.05 7.07 -1.93
CA THR A 476 13.65 7.34 -2.28
C THR A 476 13.38 8.81 -2.57
N ALA A 477 14.16 9.74 -2.02
CA ALA A 477 13.89 11.17 -2.00
C ALA A 477 14.56 11.94 -3.17
N GLY A 478 15.42 11.32 -3.98
CA GLY A 478 16.15 12.02 -5.04
C GLY A 478 17.25 12.95 -4.49
N SER A 479 17.79 12.65 -3.30
CA SER A 479 18.87 13.41 -2.69
C SER A 479 19.91 12.48 -2.09
N ALA A 480 21.20 12.80 -2.28
CA ALA A 480 22.27 11.98 -1.71
C ALA A 480 22.14 11.88 -0.18
N THR A 481 22.29 10.68 0.35
CA THR A 481 22.09 10.40 1.78
C THR A 481 23.02 9.29 2.26
N ARG A 482 23.33 9.28 3.54
CA ARG A 482 23.98 8.15 4.21
C ARG A 482 22.92 7.40 5.00
N ALA A 483 22.97 6.08 4.95
CA ALA A 483 22.11 5.22 5.75
C ALA A 483 22.93 4.14 6.45
N ARG A 484 22.51 3.88 7.69
CA ARG A 484 22.93 2.73 8.50
C ARG A 484 21.81 1.69 8.47
N ILE A 485 22.10 0.53 7.89
CA ILE A 485 21.21 -0.63 7.88
C ILE A 485 21.68 -1.57 8.97
N GLU A 486 20.92 -1.65 10.05
CA GLU A 486 21.17 -2.55 11.17
C GLU A 486 20.46 -3.88 10.93
N LEU A 487 21.18 -4.98 11.11
CA LEU A 487 20.70 -6.35 10.93
C LEU A 487 20.94 -7.16 12.20
N PRO A 488 20.17 -6.90 13.29
CA PRO A 488 20.24 -7.72 14.50
C PRO A 488 20.10 -9.22 14.23
N LEU A 489 19.29 -9.60 13.22
CA LEU A 489 19.12 -10.99 12.77
C LEU A 489 20.44 -11.72 12.49
N ALA A 490 21.44 -11.02 11.95
CA ALA A 490 22.74 -11.58 11.57
C ALA A 490 23.90 -11.01 12.42
N GLY A 491 23.61 -10.13 13.38
CA GLY A 491 24.63 -9.38 14.13
C GLY A 491 25.48 -8.47 13.23
N ARG A 492 24.89 -7.85 12.20
CA ARG A 492 25.60 -7.03 11.20
C ARG A 492 25.09 -5.61 11.13
N VAL A 493 25.96 -4.72 10.61
CA VAL A 493 25.64 -3.33 10.30
C VAL A 493 26.25 -3.01 8.94
N ILE A 494 25.50 -2.32 8.09
CA ILE A 494 25.94 -1.84 6.78
C ILE A 494 25.84 -0.31 6.80
N ASP A 495 26.97 0.36 6.71
CA ASP A 495 27.05 1.80 6.43
C ASP A 495 27.20 2.00 4.92
N ALA A 496 26.24 2.69 4.30
CA ALA A 496 26.29 2.96 2.87
C ALA A 496 25.85 4.39 2.57
N GLU A 497 26.56 5.01 1.61
CA GLU A 497 26.13 6.25 0.97
C GLU A 497 25.28 5.89 -0.25
N PHE A 498 24.22 6.65 -0.50
CA PHE A 498 23.37 6.51 -1.68
C PHE A 498 23.33 7.85 -2.42
N GLY A 499 23.55 7.83 -3.73
CA GLY A 499 23.21 8.93 -4.62
C GLY A 499 21.70 9.05 -4.85
N PRO A 500 21.23 10.16 -5.46
CA PRO A 500 19.82 10.33 -5.84
C PRO A 500 19.29 9.15 -6.66
N GLY A 501 18.25 8.46 -6.17
CA GLY A 501 17.65 7.30 -6.82
C GLY A 501 18.55 6.07 -6.94
N GLU A 502 19.69 6.02 -6.22
CA GLU A 502 20.62 4.90 -6.33
C GLU A 502 20.03 3.63 -5.70
N ILE A 503 20.23 2.49 -6.37
CA ILE A 503 19.84 1.16 -5.89
C ILE A 503 21.11 0.39 -5.53
N LYS A 504 21.19 -0.12 -4.29
CA LYS A 504 22.28 -0.99 -3.84
C LYS A 504 21.76 -2.34 -3.40
N THR A 505 22.49 -3.39 -3.77
CA THR A 505 22.26 -4.75 -3.29
C THR A 505 23.46 -5.20 -2.47
N PHE A 506 23.21 -5.73 -1.28
CA PHE A 506 24.24 -6.24 -0.38
C PHE A 506 24.01 -7.73 -0.16
N ARG A 507 25.08 -8.52 -0.28
CA ARG A 507 25.13 -9.90 0.17
C ARG A 507 25.76 -9.95 1.54
N VAL A 508 25.05 -10.51 2.50
CA VAL A 508 25.39 -10.58 3.92
C VAL A 508 25.56 -12.04 4.32
N PRO A 509 26.80 -12.55 4.35
CA PRO A 509 27.07 -13.88 4.87
C PRO A 509 26.64 -14.02 6.33
N LEU A 510 26.08 -15.18 6.71
CA LEU A 510 25.77 -15.45 8.13
C LEU A 510 27.03 -15.69 8.95
N ASP A 511 28.10 -16.17 8.30
CA ASP A 511 29.44 -16.22 8.87
C ASP A 511 29.97 -14.79 9.10
N ALA A 512 30.30 -14.48 10.37
CA ALA A 512 30.80 -13.18 10.79
C ALA A 512 32.20 -12.86 10.25
N ASP A 513 32.99 -13.88 9.90
CA ASP A 513 34.36 -13.73 9.39
C ASP A 513 34.38 -13.37 7.89
N ARG A 514 33.28 -13.61 7.17
CA ARG A 514 33.14 -13.25 5.76
C ARG A 514 32.60 -11.81 5.64
N PRO A 515 33.19 -10.92 4.84
CA PRO A 515 32.72 -9.54 4.72
C PRO A 515 31.35 -9.45 4.03
N VAL A 516 30.60 -8.39 4.35
CA VAL A 516 29.45 -7.98 3.52
C VAL A 516 29.99 -7.42 2.20
N VAL A 517 29.43 -7.85 1.07
CA VAL A 517 29.83 -7.40 -0.26
C VAL A 517 28.65 -6.75 -0.97
N GLN A 518 28.94 -5.72 -1.76
CA GLN A 518 27.95 -5.10 -2.64
C GLN A 518 27.88 -5.90 -3.94
N ASN A 519 26.68 -6.37 -4.30
CA ASN A 519 26.43 -7.10 -5.53
C ASN A 519 25.60 -6.25 -6.50
N ASN A 520 25.57 -6.69 -7.77
CA ASN A 520 24.65 -6.12 -8.75
C ASN A 520 23.22 -6.68 -8.57
N LEU A 521 22.29 -6.25 -9.43
CA LEU A 521 20.89 -6.70 -9.37
C LEU A 521 20.71 -8.22 -9.59
N LEU A 522 21.70 -8.89 -10.19
CA LEU A 522 21.69 -10.33 -10.49
C LEU A 522 22.35 -11.17 -9.39
N GLU A 523 22.69 -10.56 -8.24
CA GLU A 523 23.44 -11.21 -7.15
C GLU A 523 24.85 -11.68 -7.53
N TRP A 524 25.34 -11.32 -8.73
CA TRP A 524 26.70 -11.61 -9.13
C TRP A 524 27.64 -10.63 -8.44
N GLU A 525 28.79 -11.14 -7.98
CA GLU A 525 29.87 -10.30 -7.46
C GLU A 525 30.24 -9.29 -8.56
N SER A 526 30.25 -8.01 -8.22
CA SER A 526 30.86 -7.03 -9.11
C SER A 526 32.32 -7.44 -9.29
N MET A 527 32.72 -7.70 -10.54
CA MET A 527 34.14 -7.82 -10.89
C MET A 527 34.93 -6.71 -10.20
N PRO A 528 36.12 -6.97 -9.64
CA PRO A 528 36.95 -5.91 -9.10
C PRO A 528 37.19 -4.91 -10.24
N VAL A 529 36.72 -3.67 -10.07
CA VAL A 529 37.05 -2.58 -10.98
C VAL A 529 38.54 -2.29 -10.78
N THR A 530 39.39 -2.97 -11.54
CA THR A 530 40.77 -2.55 -11.72
C THR A 530 40.74 -1.23 -12.48
N ALA A 531 41.53 -0.26 -12.03
CA ALA A 531 41.64 1.05 -12.65
C ALA A 531 42.19 0.94 -14.08
N GLU A 532 41.32 0.66 -15.07
CA GLU A 532 41.68 0.72 -16.49
C GLU A 532 40.48 0.80 -17.47
N THR A 533 39.25 1.00 -17.00
CA THR A 533 38.12 1.36 -17.89
C THR A 533 37.45 2.65 -17.44
N ALA A 534 38.26 3.72 -17.47
CA ALA A 534 37.75 5.08 -17.59
C ALA A 534 37.95 5.53 -19.04
N VAL A 535 36.92 6.20 -19.57
CA VAL A 535 36.86 6.96 -20.84
C VAL A 535 36.49 6.15 -22.09
N GLU A 536 35.22 6.23 -22.48
CA GLU A 536 34.83 6.96 -23.68
C GLU A 536 33.42 7.58 -23.50
N ASP A 537 33.33 8.88 -23.83
CA ASP A 537 32.18 9.78 -23.67
C ASP A 537 30.91 9.35 -24.44
N PRO A 538 29.72 9.82 -24.04
CA PRO A 538 28.47 9.56 -24.73
C PRO A 538 28.34 10.50 -25.94
N VAL A 539 28.74 10.04 -27.13
CA VAL A 539 28.39 10.72 -28.38
C VAL A 539 27.17 10.04 -29.02
N ASN A 540 26.02 10.65 -28.77
CA ASN A 540 24.99 10.99 -29.76
C ASN A 540 24.73 9.97 -30.89
N HIS A 541 23.76 9.08 -30.71
CA HIS A 541 23.07 8.44 -31.83
C HIS A 541 21.56 8.60 -31.70
N ALA A 542 21.02 9.55 -32.47
CA ALA A 542 19.63 9.55 -32.91
C ALA A 542 19.38 8.31 -33.80
N PRO A 543 18.21 7.65 -33.72
CA PRO A 543 17.83 6.67 -34.72
C PRO A 543 17.35 7.41 -35.97
N ALA A 544 18.09 7.22 -37.06
CA ALA A 544 17.65 7.55 -38.40
C ALA A 544 16.50 6.63 -38.82
N GLY A 545 15.67 7.15 -39.73
CA GLY A 545 14.37 6.59 -40.08
C GLY A 545 14.37 5.21 -40.72
N ILE A 546 13.20 4.60 -40.67
CA ILE A 546 12.79 3.51 -41.55
C ILE A 546 11.62 4.06 -42.37
N GLU A 547 11.90 4.43 -43.62
CA GLU A 547 10.90 4.49 -44.68
C GLU A 547 10.81 3.10 -45.32
N SER A 548 9.65 2.45 -45.20
CA SER A 548 8.84 1.94 -46.32
C SER A 548 7.57 1.29 -45.78
#